data_AF-A0AAV0US38-F1
#
_entry.id   AF-A0AAV0US38-F1
#
_cell.length_a   1.000
_cell.length_b   1.000
_cell.length_c   1.000
_cell.angle_alpha   90.00
_cell.angle_beta   90.00
_cell.angle_gamma   90.00
#
_symmetry.space_group_name_H-M   'P 1'
#
loop_
_entity.id
_entity.type
_entity.pdbx_description
1 polymer ?
#
loop_
_entity_poly.entity_id
_entity_poly.type
_entity_poly.pdbx_seq_one_letter_code
_entity_poly.pdbx_strand_id
1 'polypeptide(L)'
;MNMKKAVPEPKNELTVVEGAVLVMVPVVALILIYVLLRVIWKVPKSPELPQRMLSSYGSVSSREESTEPMRRYKTSLVEEGEVAGNYEKNWYATFDFAFLLGMIAYADVMLVLTYFYEPQWLLKSHFWLMLLPKLVVMMVVSLVGGISCRYFCDVDEKGYIMTNKSSKFKVNYTRKLQHFAAYMVPLVIKSDYEGLIALAWGDFFTMLGFLVLIKPIRECSNFFMLQFNSLDRPEDRPNTLKWIVVGNIAPGMFILMFFKWLFGAQGALTFILVFITGIGDGLAEPVGITWGRHKYKAYSCFSKNKYIRSWEGSACVFMSGLVFPALQYAAFDNFWQVLLSMLILAPTMAYAEATAPHTMDTPVLMIGCGVILYAIVNLV
;
A
#
# COMPACT_ATOMS: atom_id res chain seq x y z
N MET A 1 26.78 -40.67 25.56
CA MET A 1 25.44 -41.19 25.26
C MET A 1 24.75 -40.19 24.35
N ASN A 2 24.86 -40.40 23.04
CA ASN A 2 24.42 -39.44 22.01
C ASN A 2 22.89 -39.43 21.92
N MET A 3 22.25 -38.37 22.41
CA MET A 3 20.90 -38.02 21.99
C MET A 3 20.96 -37.60 20.52
N LYS A 4 20.59 -38.52 19.63
CA LYS A 4 20.21 -38.18 18.25
C LYS A 4 19.14 -37.10 18.35
N LYS A 5 19.47 -35.87 17.92
CA LYS A 5 18.46 -34.88 17.57
C LYS A 5 17.55 -35.55 16.55
N ALA A 6 16.27 -35.68 16.89
CA ALA A 6 15.26 -36.11 15.95
C ALA A 6 15.32 -35.14 14.75
N VAL A 7 15.64 -35.69 13.60
CA VAL A 7 15.45 -35.03 12.30
C VAL A 7 13.94 -34.85 12.18
N PRO A 8 13.40 -33.63 12.00
CA PRO A 8 11.98 -33.47 11.75
C PRO A 8 11.63 -34.23 10.46
N GLU A 9 10.65 -35.13 10.56
CA GLU A 9 10.09 -35.84 9.41
C GLU A 9 9.62 -34.84 8.36
N PRO A 10 9.71 -35.16 7.05
CA PRO A 10 9.23 -34.27 6.01
C PRO A 10 7.71 -34.09 6.16
N LYS A 11 7.29 -32.85 6.47
CA LYS A 11 5.88 -32.45 6.52
C LYS A 11 5.23 -32.76 5.16
N ASN A 12 4.22 -33.65 5.18
CA ASN A 12 3.22 -33.95 4.13
C ASN A 12 3.67 -33.71 2.67
N GLU A 13 4.15 -34.76 2.00
CA GLU A 13 4.27 -34.75 0.55
C GLU A 13 2.88 -34.54 -0.08
N LEU A 14 2.74 -33.44 -0.82
CA LEU A 14 1.50 -33.06 -1.49
C LEU A 14 1.12 -34.16 -2.51
N THR A 15 -0.09 -34.69 -2.41
CA THR A 15 -0.56 -35.63 -3.44
C THR A 15 -0.70 -34.90 -4.78
N VAL A 16 -0.55 -35.63 -5.89
CA VAL A 16 -0.72 -35.08 -7.24
C VAL A 16 -2.09 -34.41 -7.40
N VAL A 17 -3.12 -34.97 -6.75
CA VAL A 17 -4.48 -34.42 -6.76
C VAL A 17 -4.55 -33.09 -6.01
N GLU A 18 -3.99 -33.00 -4.80
CA GLU A 18 -3.94 -31.76 -4.03
C GLU A 18 -3.16 -30.67 -4.75
N GLY A 19 -2.01 -31.01 -5.35
CA GLY A 19 -1.24 -30.10 -6.19
C GLY A 19 -2.02 -29.59 -7.40
N ALA A 20 -2.73 -30.49 -8.09
CA ALA A 20 -3.61 -30.09 -9.18
C ALA A 20 -4.72 -29.13 -8.71
N VAL A 21 -5.33 -29.39 -7.54
CA VAL A 21 -6.38 -28.51 -6.98
C VAL A 21 -5.83 -27.12 -6.67
N LEU A 22 -4.66 -27.01 -6.02
CA LEU A 22 -4.05 -25.72 -5.67
C LEU A 22 -3.76 -24.85 -6.89
N VAL A 23 -3.41 -25.46 -8.03
CA VAL A 23 -3.14 -24.73 -9.28
C VAL A 23 -4.42 -24.46 -10.08
N MET A 24 -5.32 -25.43 -10.17
CA MET A 24 -6.52 -25.34 -10.99
C MET A 24 -7.53 -24.32 -10.43
N VAL A 25 -7.64 -24.19 -9.10
CA VAL A 25 -8.59 -23.25 -8.49
C VAL A 25 -8.33 -21.79 -8.92
N PRO A 26 -7.10 -21.23 -8.77
CA PRO A 26 -6.78 -19.90 -9.30
C PRO A 26 -6.98 -19.79 -10.82
N VAL A 27 -6.55 -20.78 -11.60
CA VAL A 27 -6.62 -20.74 -13.07
C VAL A 27 -8.07 -20.70 -13.55
N VAL A 28 -8.93 -21.57 -13.02
CA VAL A 28 -10.36 -21.59 -13.33
C VAL A 28 -11.02 -20.29 -12.91
N ALA A 29 -10.72 -19.78 -11.70
CA ALA A 29 -11.25 -18.50 -11.24
C ALA A 29 -10.86 -17.34 -12.17
N LEU A 30 -9.61 -17.28 -12.63
CA LEU A 30 -9.15 -16.26 -13.57
C LEU A 30 -9.91 -16.31 -14.91
N ILE A 31 -10.11 -17.52 -15.45
CA ILE A 31 -10.87 -17.73 -16.69
C ILE A 31 -12.31 -17.28 -16.50
N LEU A 32 -12.95 -17.67 -15.39
CA LEU A 32 -14.32 -17.28 -15.08
C LEU A 32 -14.47 -15.76 -14.93
N ILE A 33 -13.54 -15.10 -14.20
CA ILE A 33 -13.52 -13.64 -14.06
C ILE A 33 -13.38 -12.97 -15.44
N TYR A 34 -12.47 -13.47 -16.28
CA TYR A 34 -12.28 -12.93 -17.63
C TYR A 34 -13.54 -13.08 -18.49
N VAL A 35 -14.16 -14.27 -18.50
CA VAL A 35 -15.40 -14.52 -19.24
C VAL A 35 -16.52 -13.62 -18.73
N LEU A 36 -16.68 -13.52 -17.40
CA LEU A 36 -17.73 -12.70 -16.80
C LEU A 36 -17.56 -11.21 -17.10
N LEU A 37 -16.35 -10.66 -16.96
CA LEU A 37 -16.08 -9.22 -17.16
C LEU A 37 -15.85 -8.82 -18.62
N ARG A 38 -15.54 -9.74 -19.54
CA ARG A 38 -15.26 -9.40 -20.95
C ARG A 38 -16.29 -9.91 -21.93
N VAL A 39 -16.92 -11.05 -21.64
CA VAL A 39 -17.84 -11.71 -22.57
C VAL A 39 -19.28 -11.46 -22.16
N ILE A 40 -19.62 -11.72 -20.89
CA ILE A 40 -21.00 -11.67 -20.38
C ILE A 40 -21.39 -10.24 -20.03
N TRP A 41 -20.62 -9.58 -19.17
CA TRP A 41 -20.89 -8.21 -18.74
C TRP A 41 -20.14 -7.25 -19.64
N LYS A 42 -20.77 -6.83 -20.74
CA LYS A 42 -20.24 -5.76 -21.59
C LYS A 42 -20.80 -4.43 -21.12
N VAL A 43 -19.98 -3.55 -20.55
CA VAL A 43 -20.39 -2.16 -20.32
C VAL A 43 -20.57 -1.47 -21.68
N PRO A 44 -21.71 -0.80 -21.93
CA PRO A 44 -21.85 0.06 -23.09
C PRO A 44 -20.73 1.10 -23.09
N LYS A 45 -20.12 1.37 -24.25
CA LYS A 45 -19.18 2.49 -24.37
C LYS A 45 -19.94 3.76 -23.97
N SER A 46 -19.58 4.39 -22.85
CA SER A 46 -20.07 5.72 -22.53
C SER A 46 -19.75 6.65 -23.70
N PRO A 47 -20.68 7.51 -24.15
CA PRO A 47 -20.40 8.45 -25.22
C PRO A 47 -19.23 9.34 -24.81
N GLU A 48 -18.30 9.58 -25.73
CA GLU A 48 -17.24 10.55 -25.56
C GLU A 48 -17.89 11.90 -25.18
N LEU A 49 -17.71 12.33 -23.93
CA LEU A 49 -18.18 13.64 -23.49
C LEU A 49 -17.46 14.70 -24.33
N PRO A 50 -18.18 15.71 -24.86
CA PRO A 50 -17.61 16.65 -25.81
C PRO A 50 -16.42 17.37 -25.20
N GLN A 51 -15.29 17.37 -25.90
CA GLN A 51 -14.15 18.24 -25.65
C GLN A 51 -14.64 19.68 -25.60
N ARG A 52 -14.88 20.20 -24.38
CA ARG A 52 -15.20 21.60 -24.20
C ARG A 52 -13.93 22.38 -24.56
N MET A 53 -14.07 23.18 -25.62
CA MET A 53 -13.06 23.99 -26.29
C MET A 53 -11.92 24.49 -25.40
N LEU A 54 -10.69 24.33 -25.90
CA LEU A 54 -9.53 25.13 -25.50
C LEU A 54 -9.92 26.61 -25.50
N SER A 55 -9.92 27.28 -24.35
CA SER A 55 -9.61 28.71 -24.33
C SER A 55 -8.09 28.83 -24.38
N SER A 56 -7.58 29.14 -25.57
CA SER A 56 -6.21 29.60 -25.78
C SER A 56 -5.87 30.72 -24.79
N TYR A 57 -4.89 30.50 -23.92
CA TYR A 57 -4.35 31.57 -23.07
C TYR A 57 -3.35 32.36 -23.90
N GLY A 58 -3.77 33.55 -24.36
CA GLY A 58 -2.91 34.46 -25.12
C GLY A 58 -3.68 35.57 -25.83
N SER A 59 -4.11 36.59 -25.10
CA SER A 59 -4.03 38.01 -25.49
C SER A 59 -4.77 38.88 -24.48
N VAL A 60 -4.04 39.87 -23.97
CA VAL A 60 -4.57 40.97 -23.17
C VAL A 60 -5.48 41.80 -24.06
N SER A 61 -6.74 41.98 -23.67
CA SER A 61 -7.48 43.18 -24.04
C SER A 61 -8.37 43.60 -22.88
N SER A 62 -8.20 44.86 -22.53
CA SER A 62 -8.83 45.62 -21.46
C SER A 62 -10.33 45.79 -21.67
N ARG A 63 -11.14 45.34 -20.70
CA ARG A 63 -12.42 45.98 -20.36
C ARG A 63 -12.84 45.60 -18.94
N GLU A 64 -12.94 46.61 -18.09
CA GLU A 64 -13.55 46.54 -16.76
C GLU A 64 -15.03 46.17 -16.89
N GLU A 65 -15.49 45.16 -16.13
CA GLU A 65 -16.87 45.09 -15.63
C GLU A 65 -16.96 44.08 -14.47
N SER A 66 -17.00 44.64 -13.26
CA SER A 66 -17.72 44.23 -12.04
C SER A 66 -18.05 42.76 -11.73
N THR A 67 -17.43 42.28 -10.65
CA THR A 67 -18.01 41.59 -9.47
C THR A 67 -19.23 40.67 -9.63
N GLU A 68 -19.02 39.36 -9.40
CA GLU A 68 -19.73 38.52 -8.42
C GLU A 68 -18.95 37.20 -8.18
N PRO A 69 -18.69 36.76 -6.93
CA PRO A 69 -17.99 35.51 -6.67
C PRO A 69 -18.97 34.33 -6.82
N MET A 70 -18.85 33.60 -7.93
CA MET A 70 -19.61 32.37 -8.17
C MET A 70 -19.30 31.36 -7.05
N ARG A 71 -20.27 31.15 -6.14
CA ARG A 71 -20.23 30.10 -5.10
C ARG A 71 -19.95 28.75 -5.76
N ARG A 72 -18.71 28.28 -5.68
CA ARG A 72 -18.32 26.93 -6.10
C ARG A 72 -19.05 25.92 -5.22
N TYR A 73 -20.10 25.31 -5.77
CA TYR A 73 -20.81 24.20 -5.15
C TYR A 73 -19.79 23.06 -5.00
N LYS A 74 -19.30 22.80 -3.78
CA LYS A 74 -18.50 21.60 -3.48
C LYS A 74 -19.43 20.39 -3.60
N THR A 75 -19.49 19.77 -4.77
CA THR A 75 -19.98 18.40 -4.88
C THR A 75 -19.06 17.51 -4.04
N SER A 76 -19.62 16.66 -3.17
CA SER A 76 -18.85 15.77 -2.28
C SER A 76 -18.09 14.64 -3.01
N LEU A 77 -17.96 14.77 -4.33
CA LEU A 77 -17.17 13.92 -5.19
C LEU A 77 -15.80 14.59 -5.31
N VAL A 78 -14.81 14.03 -4.62
CA VAL A 78 -13.41 14.39 -4.84
C VAL A 78 -13.02 13.72 -6.15
N GLU A 79 -13.02 14.48 -7.24
CA GLU A 79 -12.66 13.96 -8.55
C GLU A 79 -11.13 14.05 -8.74
N GLU A 80 -10.54 12.99 -9.30
CA GLU A 80 -9.11 12.92 -9.65
C GLU A 80 -8.69 14.20 -10.39
N GLY A 81 -7.60 14.87 -10.00
CA GLY A 81 -7.08 16.03 -10.73
C GLY A 81 -7.79 17.37 -10.50
N GLU A 82 -8.49 17.59 -9.37
CA GLU A 82 -8.80 18.95 -8.91
C GLU A 82 -7.55 19.66 -8.33
N VAL A 83 -7.51 20.99 -8.54
CA VAL A 83 -6.36 21.89 -8.31
C VAL A 83 -5.75 21.77 -6.91
N ALA A 84 -4.41 21.83 -6.88
CA ALA A 84 -3.54 21.69 -5.71
C ALA A 84 -4.12 22.24 -4.41
N GLY A 85 -4.26 21.38 -3.40
CA GLY A 85 -4.28 21.84 -2.01
C GLY A 85 -2.95 22.54 -1.72
N ASN A 86 -2.99 23.82 -1.35
CA ASN A 86 -1.78 24.59 -1.10
C ASN A 86 -1.07 24.14 0.19
N TYR A 87 0.22 23.82 0.08
CA TYR A 87 1.14 23.56 1.20
C TYR A 87 1.56 24.85 1.93
N GLU A 88 0.66 25.81 2.10
CA GLU A 88 0.97 27.13 2.66
C GLU A 88 1.19 27.11 4.18
N LYS A 89 0.56 26.16 4.89
CA LYS A 89 0.67 26.09 6.35
C LYS A 89 2.11 25.84 6.81
N ASN A 90 2.48 26.49 7.91
CA ASN A 90 3.77 26.27 8.55
C ASN A 90 3.84 24.83 9.11
N TRP A 91 5.00 24.19 8.98
CA TRP A 91 5.19 22.76 9.27
C TRP A 91 5.00 22.40 10.74
N TYR A 92 5.21 23.35 11.66
CA TYR A 92 4.90 23.18 13.09
C TYR A 92 3.40 22.94 13.37
N ALA A 93 2.53 23.38 12.47
CA ALA A 93 1.08 23.20 12.57
C ALA A 93 0.56 22.07 11.66
N THR A 94 1.45 21.31 11.00
CA THR A 94 1.11 20.18 10.16
C THR A 94 1.50 18.86 10.83
N PHE A 95 1.09 17.76 10.21
CA PHE A 95 1.48 16.41 10.63
C PHE A 95 3.00 16.21 10.60
N ASP A 96 3.75 16.98 9.82
CA ASP A 96 5.20 16.83 9.67
C ASP A 96 5.95 16.96 11.01
N PHE A 97 5.55 17.93 11.84
CA PHE A 97 6.13 18.11 13.18
C PHE A 97 5.71 17.00 14.15
N ALA A 98 4.43 16.61 14.13
CA ALA A 98 3.95 15.49 14.93
C ALA A 98 4.63 14.17 14.55
N PHE A 99 4.94 13.97 13.26
CA PHE A 99 5.64 12.79 12.77
C PHE A 99 7.09 12.76 13.24
N LEU A 100 7.80 13.90 13.22
CA LEU A 100 9.14 14.01 13.78
C LEU A 100 9.17 13.63 15.27
N LEU A 101 8.26 14.19 16.07
CA LEU A 101 8.14 13.86 17.49
C LEU A 101 7.80 12.38 17.71
N GLY A 102 6.90 11.82 16.90
CA GLY A 102 6.54 10.40 16.93
C GLY A 102 7.73 9.49 16.61
N MET A 103 8.58 9.86 15.65
CA MET A 103 9.79 9.12 15.31
C MET A 103 10.84 9.18 16.42
N ILE A 104 11.01 10.31 17.09
CA ILE A 104 11.91 10.43 18.26
C ILE A 104 11.41 9.51 19.38
N ALA A 105 10.11 9.59 19.72
CA ALA A 105 9.52 8.73 20.75
C ALA A 105 9.63 7.24 20.38
N TYR A 106 9.44 6.88 19.10
CA TYR A 106 9.61 5.50 18.67
C TYR A 106 11.08 5.04 18.79
N ALA A 107 12.04 5.88 18.43
CA ALA A 107 13.46 5.59 18.61
C ALA A 107 13.81 5.36 20.10
N ASP A 108 13.31 6.22 20.99
CA ASP A 108 13.54 6.10 22.44
C ASP A 108 12.97 4.79 22.99
N VAL A 109 11.73 4.45 22.64
CA VAL A 109 11.10 3.18 23.02
C VAL A 109 11.91 2.00 22.49
N MET A 110 12.35 2.05 21.24
CA MET A 110 13.15 0.98 20.63
C MET A 110 14.52 0.83 21.29
N LEU A 111 15.18 1.93 21.66
CA LEU A 111 16.44 1.89 22.40
C LEU A 111 16.27 1.28 23.78
N VAL A 112 15.22 1.66 24.51
CA VAL A 112 14.89 1.10 25.84
C VAL A 112 14.60 -0.39 25.72
N LEU A 113 13.74 -0.81 24.79
CA LEU A 113 13.43 -2.22 24.58
C LEU A 113 14.67 -3.01 24.17
N THR A 114 15.50 -2.48 23.27
CA THR A 114 16.73 -3.16 22.85
C THR A 114 17.72 -3.27 24.00
N TYR A 115 17.82 -2.25 24.86
CA TYR A 115 18.68 -2.31 26.04
C TYR A 115 18.27 -3.43 27.03
N PHE A 116 16.96 -3.61 27.26
CA PHE A 116 16.47 -4.63 28.19
C PHE A 116 16.49 -6.05 27.62
N TYR A 117 16.11 -6.22 26.35
CA TYR A 117 15.95 -7.55 25.76
C TYR A 117 17.19 -8.02 25.00
N GLU A 118 17.90 -7.13 24.30
CA GLU A 118 19.00 -7.47 23.39
C GLU A 118 20.14 -6.42 23.42
N PRO A 119 20.76 -6.14 24.59
CA PRO A 119 21.71 -5.03 24.76
C PRO A 119 22.94 -5.17 23.84
N GLN A 120 23.29 -6.41 23.51
CA GLN A 120 24.38 -6.78 22.61
C GLN A 120 24.23 -6.25 21.18
N TRP A 121 23.03 -5.89 20.73
CA TRP A 121 22.82 -5.36 19.37
C TRP A 121 23.21 -3.90 19.25
N LEU A 122 23.07 -3.11 20.32
CA LEU A 122 23.36 -1.68 20.32
C LEU A 122 24.82 -1.37 19.94
N LEU A 123 25.75 -2.22 20.38
CA LEU A 123 27.19 -2.07 20.15
C LEU A 123 27.69 -2.73 18.86
N LYS A 124 26.88 -3.58 18.21
CA LYS A 124 27.29 -4.31 17.01
C LYS A 124 27.00 -3.48 15.76
N SER A 125 28.03 -2.94 15.14
CA SER A 125 27.92 -2.19 13.87
C SER A 125 27.24 -3.00 12.76
N HIS A 126 27.43 -4.32 12.74
CA HIS A 126 26.82 -5.22 11.77
C HIS A 126 25.29 -5.15 11.77
N PHE A 127 24.66 -5.06 12.95
CA PHE A 127 23.21 -4.95 13.08
C PHE A 127 22.70 -3.70 12.36
N TRP A 128 23.30 -2.55 12.64
CA TRP A 128 22.94 -1.27 12.03
C TRP A 128 23.20 -1.23 10.52
N LEU A 129 24.31 -1.81 10.07
CA LEU A 129 24.62 -1.92 8.64
C LEU A 129 23.60 -2.76 7.87
N MET A 130 23.02 -3.80 8.49
CA MET A 130 21.98 -4.62 7.85
C MET A 130 20.62 -3.92 7.73
N LEU A 131 20.41 -2.81 8.44
CA LEU A 131 19.19 -2.00 8.33
C LEU A 131 19.29 -0.94 7.22
N LEU A 132 20.50 -0.47 6.89
CA LEU A 132 20.71 0.55 5.85
C LEU A 132 20.21 0.15 4.45
N PRO A 133 20.41 -1.10 3.97
CA PRO A 133 19.85 -1.53 2.69
C PRO A 133 18.34 -1.31 2.59
N LYS A 134 17.60 -1.46 3.70
CA LYS A 134 16.15 -1.26 3.72
C LYS A 134 15.79 0.19 3.39
N LEU A 135 16.48 1.13 4.04
CA LEU A 135 16.33 2.57 3.77
C LEU A 135 16.75 2.92 2.32
N VAL A 136 17.88 2.39 1.86
CA VAL A 136 18.40 2.67 0.51
C VAL A 136 17.42 2.21 -0.56
N VAL A 137 16.90 0.98 -0.46
CA VAL A 137 15.92 0.47 -1.43
C VAL A 137 14.65 1.32 -1.43
N MET A 138 14.14 1.71 -0.25
CA MET A 138 12.99 2.60 -0.15
C MET A 138 13.21 3.95 -0.82
N MET A 139 14.40 4.53 -0.64
CA MET A 139 14.77 5.80 -1.27
C MET A 139 14.94 5.67 -2.78
N VAL A 140 15.52 4.57 -3.26
CA VAL A 140 15.68 4.31 -4.70
C VAL A 140 14.32 4.14 -5.37
N VAL A 141 13.38 3.40 -4.78
CA VAL A 141 12.02 3.23 -5.33
C VAL A 141 11.31 4.59 -5.41
N SER A 142 11.38 5.41 -4.36
CA SER A 142 10.82 6.77 -4.39
C SER A 142 11.47 7.67 -5.43
N LEU A 143 12.79 7.54 -5.62
CA LEU A 143 13.53 8.35 -6.57
C LEU A 143 13.13 7.99 -8.01
N VAL A 144 13.09 6.69 -8.34
CA VAL A 144 12.67 6.21 -9.66
C VAL A 144 11.22 6.60 -9.94
N GLY A 145 10.34 6.46 -8.95
CA GLY A 145 8.96 6.95 -9.03
C GLY A 145 8.90 8.45 -9.28
N GLY A 146 9.71 9.23 -8.58
CA GLY A 146 9.78 10.69 -8.70
C GLY A 146 10.27 11.15 -10.07
N ILE A 147 11.34 10.54 -10.58
CA ILE A 147 11.88 10.78 -11.93
C ILE A 147 10.80 10.49 -12.98
N SER A 148 10.10 9.36 -12.84
CA SER A 148 9.01 9.00 -13.74
C SER A 148 7.90 10.05 -13.71
N CYS A 149 7.49 10.52 -12.52
CA CYS A 149 6.46 11.55 -12.41
C CYS A 149 6.88 12.88 -13.04
N ARG A 150 8.12 13.34 -12.83
CA ARG A 150 8.65 14.58 -13.44
C ARG A 150 8.78 14.49 -14.96
N TYR A 151 9.03 13.30 -15.50
CA TYR A 151 9.09 13.13 -16.95
C TYR A 151 7.72 13.34 -17.61
N PHE A 152 6.62 13.05 -16.90
CA PHE A 152 5.27 13.10 -17.46
C PHE A 152 4.40 14.27 -16.98
N CYS A 153 4.79 15.00 -15.93
CA CYS A 153 3.98 16.05 -15.33
C CYS A 153 4.78 17.33 -15.08
N ASP A 154 4.13 18.48 -15.28
CA ASP A 154 4.68 19.79 -14.98
C ASP A 154 4.81 20.03 -13.47
N VAL A 155 5.65 20.97 -13.09
CA VAL A 155 6.04 21.24 -11.71
C VAL A 155 5.86 22.74 -11.39
N ASP A 156 5.35 23.05 -10.20
CA ASP A 156 5.20 24.42 -9.68
C ASP A 156 6.57 25.03 -9.27
N GLU A 157 6.63 26.34 -9.01
CA GLU A 157 7.84 27.07 -8.59
C GLU A 157 8.50 26.45 -7.35
N LYS A 158 7.70 25.86 -6.46
CA LYS A 158 8.18 25.18 -5.24
C LYS A 158 8.59 23.73 -5.46
N GLY A 159 8.46 23.18 -6.68
CA GLY A 159 8.89 21.82 -6.99
C GLY A 159 7.80 20.74 -6.87
N TYR A 160 6.54 21.10 -6.56
CA TYR A 160 5.40 20.17 -6.47
C TYR A 160 4.79 19.88 -7.83
N ILE A 161 4.36 18.63 -8.06
CA ILE A 161 3.75 18.25 -9.35
C ILE A 161 2.36 18.87 -9.53
N MET A 162 2.10 19.37 -10.74
CA MET A 162 0.78 19.78 -11.20
C MET A 162 0.19 18.68 -12.08
N THR A 163 -0.73 17.88 -11.53
CA THR A 163 -1.45 16.88 -12.30
C THR A 163 -2.84 17.39 -12.69
N ASN A 164 -3.12 17.40 -13.99
CA ASN A 164 -4.48 17.62 -14.51
C ASN A 164 -5.19 16.28 -14.78
N LYS A 165 -6.52 16.29 -14.81
CA LYS A 165 -7.39 15.14 -15.20
C LYS A 165 -6.97 14.44 -16.51
N SER A 166 -6.34 15.19 -17.42
CA SER A 166 -5.88 14.73 -18.74
C SER A 166 -4.44 14.22 -18.77
N SER A 167 -3.71 14.22 -17.65
CA SER A 167 -2.33 13.73 -17.65
C SER A 167 -2.28 12.23 -17.97
N LYS A 168 -1.35 11.85 -18.86
CA LYS A 168 -1.12 10.47 -19.26
C LYS A 168 -0.60 9.61 -18.10
N PHE A 169 0.02 10.23 -17.10
CA PHE A 169 0.60 9.56 -15.95
C PHE A 169 -0.12 9.94 -14.66
N LYS A 170 -0.56 8.94 -13.90
CA LYS A 170 -1.21 9.15 -12.59
C LYS A 170 -0.23 8.81 -11.47
N VAL A 171 -0.02 9.75 -10.54
CA VAL A 171 0.85 9.59 -9.36
C VAL A 171 0.42 8.40 -8.47
N ASN A 172 -0.83 7.96 -8.61
CA ASN A 172 -1.38 6.77 -7.96
C ASN A 172 -0.52 5.52 -8.19
N TYR A 173 0.06 5.35 -9.40
CA TYR A 173 0.93 4.21 -9.70
C TYR A 173 2.20 4.19 -8.84
N THR A 174 2.91 5.32 -8.79
CA THR A 174 4.20 5.43 -8.06
C THR A 174 3.99 5.39 -6.55
N ARG A 175 2.88 5.94 -6.06
CA ARG A 175 2.49 5.83 -4.64
C ARG A 175 2.29 4.37 -4.23
N LYS A 176 1.58 3.58 -5.03
CA LYS A 176 1.34 2.16 -4.74
C LYS A 176 2.61 1.31 -4.86
N LEU A 177 3.53 1.66 -5.75
CA LEU A 177 4.87 1.04 -5.78
C LEU A 177 5.67 1.31 -4.50
N GLN A 178 5.65 2.55 -3.98
CA GLN A 178 6.28 2.85 -2.70
C GLN A 178 5.64 2.08 -1.55
N HIS A 179 4.31 2.00 -1.54
CA HIS A 179 3.57 1.24 -0.55
C HIS A 179 3.96 -0.24 -0.55
N PHE A 180 4.03 -0.85 -1.73
CA PHE A 180 4.52 -2.22 -1.90
C PHE A 180 5.95 -2.40 -1.39
N ALA A 181 6.86 -1.48 -1.75
CA ALA A 181 8.24 -1.52 -1.29
C ALA A 181 8.34 -1.44 0.25
N ALA A 182 7.52 -0.61 0.90
CA ALA A 182 7.53 -0.44 2.35
C ALA A 182 7.30 -1.75 3.12
N TYR A 183 6.47 -2.65 2.60
CA TYR A 183 6.18 -3.93 3.24
C TYR A 183 7.06 -5.08 2.75
N MET A 184 7.48 -5.05 1.48
CA MET A 184 8.29 -6.12 0.91
C MET A 184 9.76 -6.04 1.32
N VAL A 185 10.31 -4.83 1.43
CA VAL A 185 11.74 -4.63 1.70
C VAL A 185 12.17 -5.23 3.05
N PRO A 186 11.45 -5.01 4.17
CA PRO A 186 11.80 -5.63 5.46
C PRO A 186 11.75 -7.16 5.45
N LEU A 187 11.04 -7.76 4.50
CA LEU A 187 10.76 -9.18 4.40
C LEU A 187 11.71 -9.93 3.46
N VAL A 188 12.06 -9.32 2.33
CA VAL A 188 13.00 -9.88 1.34
C VAL A 188 14.44 -9.71 1.82
N ILE A 189 14.76 -8.56 2.42
CA ILE A 189 16.08 -8.31 3.01
C ILE A 189 16.08 -8.92 4.41
N LYS A 190 16.32 -10.23 4.47
CA LYS A 190 16.46 -10.97 5.73
C LYS A 190 17.71 -10.46 6.45
N SER A 191 17.53 -9.98 7.67
CA SER A 191 18.63 -9.79 8.60
C SER A 191 18.97 -11.12 9.24
N ASP A 192 20.25 -11.34 9.54
CA ASP A 192 20.71 -12.48 10.37
C ASP A 192 20.13 -12.45 11.80
N TYR A 193 19.49 -11.33 12.15
CA TYR A 193 18.78 -11.10 13.40
C TYR A 193 17.30 -11.39 13.19
N GLU A 194 16.80 -12.40 13.91
CA GLU A 194 15.39 -12.77 13.93
C GLU A 194 14.70 -12.20 15.18
N GLY A 195 13.37 -12.13 15.12
CA GLY A 195 12.55 -11.66 16.24
C GLY A 195 11.78 -10.37 15.96
N LEU A 196 10.93 -10.01 16.92
CA LEU A 196 10.03 -8.85 16.83
C LEU A 196 10.78 -7.53 16.92
N ILE A 197 11.83 -7.45 17.76
CA ILE A 197 12.65 -6.25 17.92
C ILE A 197 13.43 -5.93 16.63
N ALA A 198 13.97 -6.94 15.96
CA ALA A 198 14.65 -6.77 14.67
C ALA A 198 13.69 -6.31 13.56
N LEU A 199 12.45 -6.82 13.56
CA LEU A 199 11.40 -6.34 12.66
C LEU A 199 11.03 -4.89 12.95
N ALA A 200 10.82 -4.53 14.21
CA ALA A 200 10.47 -3.17 14.64
C ALA A 200 11.55 -2.14 14.27
N TRP A 201 12.85 -2.49 14.42
CA TRP A 201 13.95 -1.67 13.91
C TRP A 201 13.92 -1.57 12.37
N GLY A 202 13.58 -2.64 11.67
CA GLY A 202 13.37 -2.62 10.22
C GLY A 202 12.25 -1.65 9.80
N ASP A 203 11.14 -1.65 10.52
CA ASP A 203 10.00 -0.75 10.30
C ASP A 203 10.38 0.71 10.61
N PHE A 204 11.15 0.94 11.68
CA PHE A 204 11.71 2.25 12.00
C PHE A 204 12.57 2.81 10.86
N PHE A 205 13.49 2.01 10.29
CA PHE A 205 14.32 2.43 9.16
C PHE A 205 13.51 2.67 7.89
N THR A 206 12.45 1.88 7.66
CA THR A 206 11.52 2.13 6.57
C THR A 206 10.79 3.47 6.76
N MET A 207 10.39 3.80 7.99
CA MET A 207 9.76 5.08 8.32
C MET A 207 10.71 6.28 8.26
N LEU A 208 12.03 6.10 8.49
CA LEU A 208 13.03 7.15 8.23
C LEU A 208 13.00 7.61 6.77
N GLY A 209 12.72 6.70 5.83
CA GLY A 209 12.54 7.05 4.41
C GLY A 209 11.37 8.01 4.16
N PHE A 210 10.33 7.99 4.99
CA PHE A 210 9.25 8.99 4.96
C PHE A 210 9.60 10.23 5.78
N LEU A 211 10.40 10.10 6.86
CA LEU A 211 10.81 11.23 7.70
C LEU A 211 11.65 12.24 6.93
N VAL A 212 12.51 11.80 6.01
CA VAL A 212 13.28 12.72 5.15
C VAL A 212 12.39 13.50 4.15
N LEU A 213 11.11 13.15 4.02
CA LEU A 213 10.15 13.81 3.12
C LEU A 213 9.26 14.84 3.84
N ILE A 214 9.53 15.14 5.11
CA ILE A 214 8.86 16.24 5.83
C ILE A 214 9.12 17.58 5.14
N LYS A 215 8.15 18.49 5.23
CA LYS A 215 8.18 19.80 4.57
C LYS A 215 9.53 20.53 4.63
N PRO A 216 10.19 20.74 5.79
CA PRO A 216 11.45 21.48 5.84
C PRO A 216 12.58 20.80 5.07
N ILE A 217 12.67 19.46 5.12
CA ILE A 217 13.75 18.72 4.44
C ILE A 217 13.49 18.65 2.93
N ARG A 218 12.24 18.37 2.52
CA ARG A 218 11.90 18.26 1.10
C ARG A 218 11.99 19.58 0.34
N GLU A 219 11.63 20.71 0.97
CA GLU A 219 11.68 22.02 0.30
C GLU A 219 13.12 22.57 0.21
N CYS A 220 14.04 22.09 1.07
CA CYS A 220 15.45 22.47 1.01
C CYS A 220 16.24 21.74 -0.08
N SER A 221 15.76 20.60 -0.59
CA SER A 221 16.51 19.77 -1.54
C SER A 221 15.65 19.23 -2.68
N ASN A 222 16.10 19.48 -3.90
CA ASN A 222 15.50 18.94 -5.12
C ASN A 222 15.40 17.40 -5.10
N PHE A 223 16.34 16.73 -4.44
CA PHE A 223 16.37 15.27 -4.34
C PHE A 223 15.19 14.73 -3.52
N PHE A 224 14.93 15.30 -2.34
CA PHE A 224 13.82 14.88 -1.48
C PHE A 224 12.47 15.36 -2.01
N MET A 225 12.42 16.53 -2.64
CA MET A 225 11.21 16.98 -3.35
C MET A 225 10.83 16.01 -4.48
N LEU A 226 11.81 15.54 -5.26
CA LEU A 226 11.57 14.56 -6.32
C LEU A 226 10.98 13.26 -5.77
N GLN A 227 11.48 12.77 -4.65
CA GLN A 227 10.94 11.59 -3.98
C GLN A 227 9.51 11.82 -3.47
N PHE A 228 9.24 12.97 -2.84
CA PHE A 228 7.90 13.30 -2.35
C PHE A 228 6.86 13.36 -3.48
N ASN A 229 7.24 13.89 -4.63
CA ASN A 229 6.41 13.94 -5.82
C ASN A 229 5.91 12.57 -6.31
N SER A 230 6.62 11.49 -6.01
CA SER A 230 6.17 10.11 -6.31
C SER A 230 4.98 9.67 -5.46
N LEU A 231 4.74 10.35 -4.34
CA LEU A 231 3.74 10.01 -3.32
C LEU A 231 2.57 10.98 -3.30
N ASP A 232 2.76 12.17 -3.86
CA ASP A 232 1.86 13.31 -3.71
C ASP A 232 0.62 13.21 -4.61
N ARG A 233 -0.33 12.39 -4.16
CA ARG A 233 -1.63 12.20 -4.78
C ARG A 233 -2.51 13.46 -4.61
N PRO A 234 -3.15 13.98 -5.68
CA PRO A 234 -3.88 15.25 -5.64
C PRO A 234 -4.98 15.35 -4.57
N GLU A 235 -5.75 14.28 -4.39
CA GLU A 235 -6.84 14.19 -3.43
C GLU A 235 -6.38 14.08 -1.97
N ASP A 236 -5.12 13.72 -1.73
CA ASP A 236 -4.53 13.63 -0.40
C ASP A 236 -3.96 14.98 0.08
N ARG A 237 -3.84 15.98 -0.81
CA ARG A 237 -3.26 17.30 -0.50
C ARG A 237 -4.12 18.10 0.48
N PRO A 238 -3.52 18.85 1.42
CA PRO A 238 -2.08 18.95 1.74
C PRO A 238 -1.60 17.92 2.79
N ASN A 239 -2.40 16.89 3.07
CA ASN A 239 -2.16 15.93 4.15
C ASN A 239 -1.59 14.59 3.64
N THR A 240 -0.89 14.60 2.49
CA THR A 240 -0.34 13.40 1.83
C THR A 240 0.45 12.52 2.80
N LEU A 241 1.42 13.08 3.51
CA LEU A 241 2.26 12.32 4.45
C LEU A 241 1.44 11.73 5.61
N LYS A 242 0.43 12.47 6.11
CA LYS A 242 -0.48 12.00 7.15
C LYS A 242 -1.27 10.78 6.70
N TRP A 243 -1.87 10.85 5.51
CA TRP A 243 -2.68 9.76 4.99
C TRP A 243 -1.86 8.52 4.67
N ILE A 244 -0.65 8.68 4.14
CA ILE A 244 0.23 7.55 3.84
C ILE A 244 0.73 6.91 5.14
N VAL A 245 1.31 7.70 6.05
CA VAL A 245 1.95 7.16 7.27
C VAL A 245 0.91 6.70 8.28
N VAL A 246 -0.03 7.57 8.68
CA VAL A 246 -1.01 7.25 9.73
C VAL A 246 -2.18 6.43 9.20
N GLY A 247 -2.59 6.65 7.95
CA GLY A 247 -3.70 5.88 7.36
C GLY A 247 -3.29 4.46 6.99
N ASN A 248 -2.05 4.27 6.53
CA ASN A 248 -1.66 3.03 5.86
C ASN A 248 -0.41 2.37 6.46
N ILE A 249 0.76 3.03 6.40
CA ILE A 249 2.06 2.38 6.67
C ILE A 249 2.24 2.00 8.14
N ALA A 250 2.09 2.97 9.05
CA ALA A 250 2.32 2.72 10.47
C ALA A 250 1.32 1.70 11.05
N PRO A 251 -0.02 1.82 10.84
CA PRO A 251 -0.96 0.81 11.30
C PRO A 251 -0.65 -0.58 10.74
N GLY A 252 -0.35 -0.68 9.43
CA GLY A 252 -0.04 -1.98 8.83
C GLY A 252 1.22 -2.62 9.39
N MET A 253 2.28 -1.84 9.66
CA MET A 253 3.49 -2.34 10.34
C MET A 253 3.18 -2.86 11.75
N PHE A 254 2.39 -2.13 12.55
CA PHE A 254 1.99 -2.58 13.88
C PHE A 254 1.13 -3.86 13.84
N ILE A 255 0.18 -3.92 12.92
CA ILE A 255 -0.67 -5.11 12.71
C ILE A 255 0.18 -6.30 12.27
N LEU A 256 1.15 -6.09 11.38
CA LEU A 256 2.07 -7.13 10.93
C LEU A 256 2.91 -7.67 12.08
N MET A 257 3.46 -6.78 12.93
CA MET A 257 4.18 -7.19 14.14
C MET A 257 3.29 -7.99 15.10
N PHE A 258 2.05 -7.55 15.32
CA PHE A 258 1.08 -8.26 16.15
C PHE A 258 0.80 -9.67 15.63
N PHE A 259 0.50 -9.83 14.33
CA PHE A 259 0.25 -11.15 13.77
C PHE A 259 1.51 -12.00 13.72
N LYS A 260 2.69 -11.42 13.50
CA LYS A 260 3.95 -12.18 13.57
C LYS A 260 4.21 -12.73 14.96
N TRP A 261 3.91 -11.95 16.00
CA TRP A 261 3.93 -12.43 17.37
C TRP A 261 2.87 -13.52 17.59
N LEU A 262 1.64 -13.30 17.13
CA LEU A 262 0.52 -14.23 17.32
C LEU A 262 0.72 -15.59 16.64
N PHE A 263 1.28 -15.62 15.43
CA PHE A 263 1.56 -16.86 14.70
C PHE A 263 2.82 -17.59 15.19
N GLY A 264 3.68 -16.94 15.98
CA GLY A 264 4.86 -17.55 16.61
C GLY A 264 5.69 -18.39 15.62
N ALA A 265 5.74 -19.71 15.86
CA ALA A 265 6.50 -20.66 15.05
C ALA A 265 6.02 -20.77 13.59
N GLN A 266 4.76 -20.43 13.30
CA GLN A 266 4.19 -20.34 11.95
C GLN A 266 4.27 -18.91 11.41
N GLY A 267 5.22 -18.10 11.87
CA GLY A 267 5.39 -16.70 11.43
C GLY A 267 5.49 -16.52 9.91
N ALA A 268 5.80 -17.57 9.14
CA ALA A 268 5.76 -17.55 7.68
C ALA A 268 4.35 -17.32 7.08
N LEU A 269 3.28 -17.57 7.84
CA LEU A 269 1.92 -17.26 7.41
C LEU A 269 1.66 -15.75 7.31
N THR A 270 2.42 -14.93 8.04
CA THR A 270 2.33 -13.46 7.94
C THR A 270 2.71 -12.91 6.57
N PHE A 271 3.50 -13.65 5.77
CA PHE A 271 3.80 -13.26 4.39
C PHE A 271 2.54 -13.21 3.52
N ILE A 272 1.53 -14.04 3.80
CA ILE A 272 0.25 -14.02 3.06
C ILE A 272 -0.44 -12.66 3.23
N LEU A 273 -0.46 -12.10 4.45
CA LEU A 273 -1.03 -10.77 4.72
C LEU A 273 -0.33 -9.69 3.89
N VAL A 274 0.99 -9.77 3.81
CA VAL A 274 1.81 -8.79 3.10
C VAL A 274 1.68 -8.95 1.59
N PHE A 275 1.57 -10.17 1.07
CA PHE A 275 1.38 -10.37 -0.36
C PHE A 275 -0.02 -9.96 -0.82
N ILE A 276 -1.08 -10.32 -0.09
CA ILE A 276 -2.44 -9.90 -0.43
C ILE A 276 -2.57 -8.37 -0.37
N THR A 277 -2.02 -7.73 0.66
CA THR A 277 -2.11 -6.28 0.81
C THR A 277 -1.15 -5.55 -0.13
N GLY A 278 0.11 -5.95 -0.16
CA GLY A 278 1.16 -5.30 -0.95
C GLY A 278 1.02 -5.52 -2.46
N ILE A 279 0.69 -6.75 -2.90
CA ILE A 279 0.54 -7.07 -4.32
C ILE A 279 -0.92 -6.95 -4.74
N GLY A 280 -1.86 -7.55 -4.01
CA GLY A 280 -3.29 -7.49 -4.34
C GLY A 280 -3.82 -6.05 -4.33
N ASP A 281 -3.84 -5.40 -3.18
CA ASP A 281 -4.30 -4.00 -3.07
C ASP A 281 -3.33 -3.00 -3.74
N GLY A 282 -2.03 -3.33 -3.79
CA GLY A 282 -1.02 -2.59 -4.55
C GLY A 282 -1.35 -2.47 -6.04
N LEU A 283 -1.76 -3.57 -6.66
CA LEU A 283 -2.08 -3.64 -8.10
C LEU A 283 -3.54 -3.32 -8.41
N ALA A 284 -4.46 -3.42 -7.44
CA ALA A 284 -5.88 -3.15 -7.64
C ALA A 284 -6.16 -1.75 -8.19
N GLU A 285 -5.50 -0.72 -7.63
CA GLU A 285 -5.64 0.66 -8.08
C GLU A 285 -5.07 0.86 -9.51
N PRO A 286 -3.82 0.46 -9.81
CA PRO A 286 -3.28 0.48 -11.18
C PRO A 286 -4.15 -0.23 -12.21
N VAL A 287 -4.53 -1.48 -11.95
CA VAL A 287 -5.35 -2.30 -12.85
C VAL A 287 -6.73 -1.68 -13.04
N GLY A 288 -7.30 -1.13 -11.97
CA GLY A 288 -8.55 -0.43 -12.02
C GLY A 288 -8.49 0.83 -12.89
N ILE A 289 -7.39 1.57 -12.87
CA ILE A 289 -7.24 2.78 -13.68
C ILE A 289 -7.03 2.42 -15.17
N THR A 290 -6.17 1.45 -15.49
CA THR A 290 -5.81 1.12 -16.89
C THR A 290 -6.84 0.25 -17.58
N TRP A 291 -7.36 -0.78 -16.90
CA TRP A 291 -8.23 -1.81 -17.50
C TRP A 291 -9.64 -1.83 -16.93
N GLY A 292 -9.92 -1.05 -15.88
CA GLY A 292 -11.21 -1.02 -15.19
C GLY A 292 -12.30 -0.36 -16.02
N ARG A 293 -13.17 -1.17 -16.63
CA ARG A 293 -14.35 -0.70 -17.37
C ARG A 293 -15.59 -0.68 -16.48
N HIS A 294 -15.65 -1.59 -15.52
CA HIS A 294 -16.81 -1.75 -14.64
C HIS A 294 -16.56 -0.97 -13.36
N LYS A 295 -16.97 0.30 -13.35
CA LYS A 295 -16.84 1.17 -12.19
C LYS A 295 -18.04 1.03 -11.27
N TYR A 296 -17.81 0.96 -9.97
CA TYR A 296 -18.85 1.02 -8.94
C TYR A 296 -18.51 2.08 -7.91
N LYS A 297 -19.55 2.61 -7.26
CA LYS A 297 -19.37 3.59 -6.17
C LYS A 297 -19.30 2.83 -4.85
N ALA A 298 -18.15 2.93 -4.19
CA ALA A 298 -17.95 2.41 -2.85
C ALA A 298 -18.18 3.51 -1.81
N TYR A 299 -18.81 3.15 -0.70
CA TYR A 299 -18.86 3.99 0.47
C TYR A 299 -17.64 3.68 1.33
N SER A 300 -16.94 4.72 1.77
CA SER A 300 -15.94 4.56 2.83
C SER A 300 -16.69 4.19 4.11
N CYS A 301 -16.32 3.07 4.74
CA CYS A 301 -16.81 2.77 6.08
C CYS A 301 -16.52 3.99 6.97
N PHE A 302 -17.53 4.51 7.68
CA PHE A 302 -17.49 5.72 8.52
C PHE A 302 -17.34 7.10 7.82
N SER A 303 -17.44 7.20 6.48
CA SER A 303 -17.49 8.50 5.79
C SER A 303 -18.61 8.60 4.77
N LYS A 304 -19.18 9.80 4.61
CA LYS A 304 -20.22 10.09 3.60
C LYS A 304 -19.64 10.26 2.19
N ASN A 305 -18.31 10.24 2.05
CA ASN A 305 -17.63 10.41 0.78
C ASN A 305 -17.76 9.15 -0.08
N LYS A 306 -18.07 9.36 -1.36
CA LYS A 306 -18.21 8.29 -2.36
C LYS A 306 -16.95 8.21 -3.20
N TYR A 307 -16.39 7.01 -3.32
CA TYR A 307 -15.21 6.74 -4.14
C TYR A 307 -15.57 5.83 -5.31
N ILE A 308 -14.84 6.00 -6.43
CA ILE A 308 -15.02 5.16 -7.61
C ILE A 308 -14.00 4.03 -7.54
N ARG A 309 -14.49 2.80 -7.43
CA ARG A 309 -13.67 1.57 -7.51
C ARG A 309 -14.04 0.80 -8.78
N SER A 310 -13.32 -0.27 -9.08
CA SER A 310 -13.55 -1.10 -10.28
C SER A 310 -13.55 -2.58 -9.95
N TRP A 311 -14.44 -3.34 -10.58
CA TRP A 311 -14.49 -4.79 -10.45
C TRP A 311 -13.18 -5.46 -10.88
N GLU A 312 -12.49 -4.91 -11.89
CA GLU A 312 -11.18 -5.39 -12.34
C GLU A 312 -10.10 -5.22 -11.27
N GLY A 313 -10.18 -4.16 -10.46
CA GLY A 313 -9.27 -3.93 -9.33
C GLY A 313 -9.53 -4.92 -8.20
N SER A 314 -10.79 -5.08 -7.79
CA SER A 314 -11.18 -6.04 -6.75
C SER A 314 -10.93 -7.50 -7.18
N ALA A 315 -11.00 -7.81 -8.47
CA ALA A 315 -10.60 -9.11 -9.01
C ALA A 315 -9.11 -9.40 -8.83
N CYS A 316 -8.25 -8.38 -8.86
CA CYS A 316 -6.82 -8.54 -8.57
C CYS A 316 -6.60 -8.98 -7.10
N VAL A 317 -7.31 -8.34 -6.17
CA VAL A 317 -7.29 -8.72 -4.74
C VAL A 317 -7.85 -10.14 -4.55
N PHE A 318 -8.96 -10.47 -5.20
CA PHE A 318 -9.54 -11.80 -5.18
C PHE A 318 -8.54 -12.87 -5.63
N MET A 319 -7.87 -12.64 -6.77
CA MET A 319 -6.85 -13.55 -7.29
C MET A 319 -5.65 -13.68 -6.35
N SER A 320 -5.22 -12.58 -5.72
CA SER A 320 -4.14 -12.62 -4.72
C SER A 320 -4.51 -13.51 -3.52
N GLY A 321 -5.76 -13.48 -3.08
CA GLY A 321 -6.29 -14.34 -2.00
C GLY A 321 -6.37 -15.81 -2.36
N LEU A 322 -6.40 -16.18 -3.65
CA LEU A 322 -6.30 -17.57 -4.10
C LEU A 322 -4.85 -18.02 -4.26
N VAL A 323 -4.01 -17.18 -4.87
CA VAL A 323 -2.64 -17.57 -5.27
C VAL A 323 -1.70 -17.64 -4.06
N PHE A 324 -1.73 -16.66 -3.17
CA PHE A 324 -0.71 -16.56 -2.12
C PHE A 324 -0.83 -17.64 -1.02
N PRO A 325 -2.03 -18.03 -0.56
CA PRO A 325 -2.15 -19.20 0.30
C PRO A 325 -1.65 -20.49 -0.36
N ALA A 326 -1.92 -20.68 -1.66
CA ALA A 326 -1.44 -21.84 -2.41
C ALA A 326 0.09 -21.86 -2.56
N LEU A 327 0.72 -20.71 -2.83
CA LEU A 327 2.19 -20.60 -2.89
C LEU A 327 2.84 -20.88 -1.53
N GLN A 328 2.15 -20.55 -0.44
CA GLN A 328 2.63 -20.73 0.92
C GLN A 328 2.16 -22.04 1.57
N TYR A 329 1.78 -23.05 0.77
CA TYR A 329 1.24 -24.33 1.26
C TYR A 329 2.11 -24.97 2.34
N ALA A 330 3.44 -24.87 2.21
CA ALA A 330 4.41 -25.47 3.14
C ALA A 330 4.39 -24.85 4.55
N ALA A 331 3.77 -23.68 4.72
CA ALA A 331 3.60 -23.04 6.02
C ALA A 331 2.33 -23.50 6.76
N PHE A 332 1.42 -24.19 6.08
CA PHE A 332 0.24 -24.79 6.67
C PHE A 332 0.54 -26.22 7.11
N ASP A 333 -0.18 -26.71 8.11
CA ASP A 333 0.01 -28.08 8.59
C ASP A 333 -0.86 -29.08 7.80
N ASN A 334 -2.01 -28.64 7.28
CA ASN A 334 -2.97 -29.47 6.56
C ASN A 334 -3.41 -28.86 5.22
N PHE A 335 -3.68 -29.71 4.22
CA PHE A 335 -4.22 -29.29 2.92
C PHE A 335 -5.55 -28.50 3.05
N TRP A 336 -6.42 -28.93 3.97
CA TRP A 336 -7.71 -28.27 4.20
C TRP A 336 -7.56 -26.83 4.72
N GLN A 337 -6.52 -26.55 5.52
CA GLN A 337 -6.23 -25.18 5.94
C GLN A 337 -5.86 -24.30 4.75
N VAL A 338 -5.07 -24.82 3.79
CA VAL A 338 -4.72 -24.11 2.55
C VAL A 338 -5.97 -23.85 1.72
N LEU A 339 -6.77 -24.89 1.45
CA LEU A 339 -7.95 -24.80 0.60
C LEU A 339 -9.00 -23.85 1.18
N LEU A 340 -9.29 -23.94 2.48
CA LEU A 340 -10.20 -23.01 3.15
C LEU A 340 -9.64 -21.59 3.16
N SER A 341 -8.33 -21.42 3.35
CA SER A 341 -7.70 -20.11 3.28
C SER A 341 -7.89 -19.49 1.89
N MET A 342 -7.70 -20.25 0.81
CA MET A 342 -7.97 -19.77 -0.55
C MET A 342 -9.42 -19.34 -0.73
N LEU A 343 -10.37 -20.22 -0.38
CA LEU A 343 -11.79 -20.01 -0.64
C LEU A 343 -12.42 -18.92 0.23
N ILE A 344 -11.91 -18.70 1.44
CA ILE A 344 -12.44 -17.69 2.36
C ILE A 344 -11.71 -16.35 2.18
N LEU A 345 -10.37 -16.34 2.06
CA LEU A 345 -9.61 -15.09 1.93
C LEU A 345 -9.92 -14.37 0.61
N ALA A 346 -10.06 -15.08 -0.51
CA ALA A 346 -10.33 -14.43 -1.80
C ALA A 346 -11.59 -13.53 -1.80
N PRO A 347 -12.79 -14.02 -1.44
CA PRO A 347 -13.99 -13.17 -1.42
C PRO A 347 -13.97 -12.14 -0.28
N THR A 348 -13.46 -12.49 0.90
CA THR A 348 -13.44 -11.58 2.04
C THR A 348 -12.47 -10.42 1.84
N MET A 349 -11.30 -10.64 1.24
CA MET A 349 -10.33 -9.59 0.95
C MET A 349 -10.78 -8.67 -0.16
N ALA A 350 -11.43 -9.20 -1.21
CA ALA A 350 -12.04 -8.37 -2.24
C ALA A 350 -13.18 -7.52 -1.68
N TYR A 351 -13.98 -8.05 -0.75
CA TYR A 351 -15.02 -7.30 -0.05
C TYR A 351 -14.45 -6.25 0.91
N ALA A 352 -13.39 -6.60 1.66
CA ALA A 352 -12.70 -5.70 2.57
C ALA A 352 -12.08 -4.52 1.80
N GLU A 353 -11.45 -4.77 0.65
CA GLU A 353 -11.00 -3.71 -0.25
C GLU A 353 -12.19 -2.85 -0.67
N ALA A 354 -13.25 -3.44 -1.23
CA ALA A 354 -14.41 -2.68 -1.70
C ALA A 354 -15.08 -1.77 -0.64
N THR A 355 -14.98 -2.12 0.65
CA THR A 355 -15.63 -1.42 1.77
C THR A 355 -14.70 -0.57 2.61
N ALA A 356 -13.38 -0.71 2.45
CA ALA A 356 -12.41 -0.06 3.30
C ALA A 356 -12.54 1.48 3.24
N PRO A 357 -12.36 2.16 4.39
CA PRO A 357 -12.33 3.61 4.44
C PRO A 357 -11.20 4.18 3.58
N HIS A 358 -11.38 5.41 3.12
CA HIS A 358 -10.35 6.12 2.36
C HIS A 358 -8.99 6.07 3.07
N THR A 359 -7.97 5.68 2.33
CA THR A 359 -6.56 5.57 2.76
C THR A 359 -6.29 4.64 3.95
N MET A 360 -7.27 3.80 4.35
CA MET A 360 -7.15 2.79 5.41
C MET A 360 -7.33 1.36 4.86
N ASP A 361 -7.09 1.15 3.58
CA ASP A 361 -7.24 -0.17 2.95
C ASP A 361 -6.31 -1.20 3.63
N THR A 362 -5.03 -0.87 3.83
CA THR A 362 -4.04 -1.80 4.42
C THR A 362 -4.40 -2.30 5.82
N PRO A 363 -4.68 -1.46 6.83
CA PRO A 363 -5.03 -1.98 8.15
C PRO A 363 -6.27 -2.85 8.13
N VAL A 364 -7.28 -2.51 7.33
CA VAL A 364 -8.51 -3.31 7.20
C VAL A 364 -8.21 -4.67 6.57
N LEU A 365 -7.45 -4.69 5.47
CA LEU A 365 -7.05 -5.93 4.80
C LEU A 365 -6.17 -6.81 5.69
N MET A 366 -5.16 -6.22 6.35
CA MET A 366 -4.24 -6.98 7.21
C MET A 366 -4.94 -7.56 8.44
N ILE A 367 -5.83 -6.81 9.10
CA ILE A 367 -6.64 -7.32 10.21
C ILE A 367 -7.56 -8.43 9.73
N GLY A 368 -8.33 -8.19 8.65
CA GLY A 368 -9.26 -9.18 8.13
C GLY A 368 -8.55 -10.48 7.72
N CYS A 369 -7.45 -10.36 6.97
CA CYS A 369 -6.65 -11.49 6.55
C CYS A 369 -6.05 -12.23 7.75
N GLY A 370 -5.47 -11.51 8.71
CA GLY A 370 -4.82 -12.10 9.87
C GLY A 370 -5.80 -12.83 10.79
N VAL A 371 -6.99 -12.26 11.05
CA VAL A 371 -8.02 -12.88 11.88
C VAL A 371 -8.56 -14.15 11.22
N ILE A 372 -8.88 -14.10 9.92
CA ILE A 372 -9.39 -15.26 9.18
C ILE A 372 -8.34 -16.37 9.15
N LEU A 373 -7.10 -16.02 8.83
CA LEU A 373 -6.01 -16.99 8.75
C LEU A 373 -5.73 -17.62 10.11
N TYR A 374 -5.73 -16.83 11.18
CA TYR A 374 -5.58 -17.32 12.55
C TYR A 374 -6.72 -18.27 12.93
N ALA A 375 -7.97 -17.93 12.58
CA ALA A 375 -9.12 -18.79 12.83
C ALA A 375 -9.01 -20.14 12.09
N ILE A 376 -8.63 -20.12 10.80
CA ILE A 376 -8.49 -21.35 10.01
C ILE A 376 -7.40 -22.26 10.59
N VAL A 377 -6.26 -21.69 10.96
CA VAL A 377 -5.11 -22.44 11.47
C VAL A 377 -5.37 -23.07 12.84
N ASN A 378 -6.19 -22.45 13.68
CA ASN A 378 -6.46 -22.94 15.04
C ASN A 378 -7.74 -23.79 15.14
N LEU A 379 -8.68 -23.67 14.20
CA LEU A 379 -9.97 -24.36 14.25
C LEU A 379 -10.05 -25.60 13.34
N VAL A 380 -9.14 -25.73 12.37
CA VAL A 380 -9.09 -26.82 11.37
C VAL A 380 -7.75 -27.52 11.48
#